data_AF-A0A354BFS1-F1
#
_entry.id   AF-A0A354BFS1-F1
#
_cell.length_a   1.000
_cell.length_b   1.000
_cell.length_c   1.000
_cell.angle_alpha   90.00
_cell.angle_beta   90.00
_cell.angle_gamma   90.00
#
_symmetry.space_group_name_H-M   'P 1'
#
loop_
_entity.id
_entity.type
_entity.pdbx_description
1 polymer ?
#
loop_
_entity_poly.entity_id
_entity_poly.type
_entity_poly.pdbx_seq_one_letter_code
_entity_poly.pdbx_strand_id
1 'polypeptide(L)' 'ALDFEATELYAVCIQHELDHLIGKVFLDRMTDMSTLTQLDEFSQYWQKESSNVI' A
#
# COMPACT_ATOMS: atom_id res chain seq x y z
N ALA A 1 2.82 -20.80 -22.94
CA ALA A 1 2.65 -20.18 -21.61
C ALA A 1 1.97 -18.84 -21.82
N LEU A 2 1.07 -18.45 -20.93
CA LEU A 2 0.52 -17.09 -20.95
C LEU A 2 1.45 -16.25 -20.09
N ASP A 3 2.24 -15.38 -20.71
CA ASP A 3 3.04 -14.39 -20.00
C ASP A 3 2.25 -13.09 -19.88
N PHE A 4 2.30 -12.50 -18.69
CA PHE A 4 1.59 -11.29 -18.37
C PHE A 4 2.50 -10.35 -17.57
N GLU A 5 2.82 -9.20 -18.16
CA GLU A 5 3.63 -8.17 -17.54
C GLU A 5 2.74 -7.02 -17.09
N ALA A 6 2.82 -6.68 -15.80
CA ALA A 6 2.19 -5.49 -15.24
C ALA A 6 3.25 -4.65 -14.54
N THR A 7 3.04 -3.34 -14.53
CA THR A 7 3.91 -2.36 -13.89
C THR A 7 3.10 -1.44 -12.98
N GLU A 8 3.81 -0.63 -12.20
CA GLU A 8 3.22 0.39 -11.33
C GLU A 8 2.16 -0.20 -10.38
N LEU A 9 1.08 0.56 -10.14
CA LEU A 9 -0.01 0.17 -9.26
C LEU A 9 -0.64 -1.18 -9.65
N TYR A 10 -0.70 -1.50 -10.94
CA TYR A 10 -1.35 -2.72 -11.38
C TYR A 10 -0.56 -3.98 -10.99
N ALA A 11 0.77 -3.92 -11.07
CA ALA A 11 1.63 -4.96 -10.54
C ALA A 11 1.45 -5.15 -9.04
N VAL A 12 1.29 -4.05 -8.29
CA VAL A 12 1.09 -4.07 -6.83
C VAL A 12 -0.23 -4.76 -6.48
N CYS A 13 -1.32 -4.41 -7.16
CA CYS A 13 -2.62 -5.04 -6.94
C CYS A 13 -2.57 -6.55 -7.20
N ILE A 14 -1.98 -6.98 -8.31
CA ILE A 14 -1.89 -8.41 -8.63
C ILE A 14 -1.11 -9.17 -7.54
N GLN A 15 0.01 -8.62 -7.07
CA GLN A 15 0.79 -9.24 -5.99
C GLN A 15 0.04 -9.27 -4.67
N HIS A 16 -0.74 -8.23 -4.34
CA HIS A 16 -1.61 -8.19 -3.16
C HIS A 16 -2.67 -9.31 -3.20
N GLU A 17 -3.34 -9.49 -4.33
CA GLU A 17 -4.36 -10.54 -4.47
C GLU A 17 -3.74 -11.95 -4.44
N LEU A 18 -2.54 -12.13 -5.01
CA LEU A 18 -1.80 -13.40 -4.92
C LEU A 18 -1.40 -13.73 -3.48
N ASP A 19 -0.99 -12.73 -2.70
CA ASP A 19 -0.67 -12.93 -1.27
C ASP A 19 -1.90 -13.44 -0.50
N HIS A 20 -3.11 -12.96 -0.80
CA HIS A 20 -4.34 -13.48 -0.18
C HIS A 20 -4.59 -14.96 -0.50
N LEU A 21 -4.24 -15.44 -1.70
CA LEU A 21 -4.39 -16.86 -2.08
C LEU A 21 -3.52 -17.80 -1.24
N ILE A 22 -2.39 -17.29 -0.73
CA ILE A 22 -1.49 -18.04 0.17
C ILE A 22 -1.74 -17.71 1.65
N GLY A 23 -2.84 -17.00 1.96
CA GLY A 23 -3.23 -16.63 3.32
C GLY A 23 -2.33 -15.58 3.96
N LYS A 24 -1.59 -14.80 3.16
CA LYS A 24 -0.77 -13.69 3.63
C LYS A 24 -1.48 -12.38 3.40
N VAL A 25 -1.32 -11.46 4.34
CA VAL A 25 -1.77 -10.08 4.23
C VAL A 25 -0.57 -9.13 4.21
N PHE A 26 -0.80 -7.88 3.80
CA PHE A 26 0.25 -6.86 3.75
C PHE A 26 1.01 -6.71 5.08
N LEU A 27 0.31 -6.84 6.20
CA LEU A 27 0.87 -6.75 7.55
C LEU A 27 1.96 -7.80 7.82
N ASP A 28 1.90 -8.98 7.18
CA ASP A 28 2.89 -10.04 7.36
C ASP A 28 4.26 -9.69 6.77
N ARG A 29 4.31 -8.63 5.95
CA ARG A 29 5.54 -8.11 5.33
C ARG A 29 6.09 -6.88 6.05
N MET A 30 5.40 -6.38 7.07
CA MET A 30 5.87 -5.25 7.87
C MET A 30 6.87 -5.74 8.93
N THR A 31 8.04 -5.10 9.01
CA THR A 31 9.05 -5.41 10.04
C THR A 31 8.59 -4.96 11.43
N ASP A 32 7.82 -3.88 11.46
CA ASP A 32 7.23 -3.27 12.64
C ASP A 32 6.02 -2.43 12.19
N MET A 33 5.10 -2.15 13.12
CA MET A 33 3.85 -1.44 12.82
C MET A 33 4.00 0.09 12.87
N SER A 34 5.21 0.64 12.90
CA SER A 34 5.40 2.11 13.03
C SER A 34 4.86 2.89 11.83
N THR A 35 4.77 2.25 10.66
CA THR A 35 4.23 2.83 9.42
C THR A 35 2.79 2.43 9.15
N LEU A 36 2.18 1.61 10.02
CA LEU A 36 0.77 1.26 9.90
C LEU A 36 -0.05 2.51 10.27
N THR A 37 -0.87 2.98 9.35
CA THR A 37 -1.72 4.14 9.60
C THR A 37 -3.09 3.93 8.98
N GLN A 38 -4.14 4.16 9.77
CA GLN A 38 -5.51 4.17 9.26
C GLN A 38 -5.80 5.50 8.54
N LEU A 39 -6.87 5.58 7.74
CA LEU A 39 -7.15 6.79 6.94
C LEU A 39 -7.29 8.06 7.79
N ASP A 40 -7.90 7.97 8.98
CA ASP A 40 -8.03 9.11 9.89
C ASP A 40 -6.68 9.56 10.45
N GLU A 41 -5.83 8.61 10.87
CA GLU A 41 -4.47 8.88 11.34
C GLU A 41 -3.57 9.40 10.21
N PHE A 42 -3.73 8.88 8.99
CA PHE A 42 -3.03 9.34 7.81
C PHE A 42 -3.36 10.82 7.54
N SER A 43 -4.64 11.17 7.62
CA SER A 43 -5.08 12.55 7.47
C SER A 43 -4.53 13.47 8.57
N GLN A 44 -4.37 12.98 9.80
CA GLN A 44 -3.89 13.81 10.92
C GLN A 44 -2.36 13.97 10.94
N TYR A 45 -1.60 12.92 10.60
CA TYR A 45 -0.15 12.90 10.79
C TYR A 45 0.66 12.99 9.49
N TRP A 46 0.06 12.64 8.35
CA TRP A 46 0.79 12.46 7.08
C TRP A 46 0.30 13.36 5.93
N GLN A 47 -0.92 13.90 6.01
CA GLN A 47 -1.37 14.97 5.12
C GLN A 47 -0.64 16.28 5.51
N LYS A 48 0.34 16.68 4.70
CA LYS A 48 0.91 18.03 4.81
C LYS A 48 -0.12 19.02 4.27
N GLU A 49 -0.46 20.06 5.05
CA GLU A 49 -1.22 21.18 4.53
C GLU A 49 -0.54 21.67 3.25
N SER A 50 -1.31 21.76 2.16
CA SER A 50 -0.85 22.44 0.97
C SER A 50 -0.61 23.89 1.39
N SER A 51 0.65 24.29 1.56
CA SER A 51 0.98 25.70 1.75
C SER A 51 0.30 26.46 0.61
N ASN A 52 -0.69 27.29 0.94
CA ASN A 52 -1.29 28.21 -0.02
C ASN A 52 -0.14 29.08 -0.52
N VAL A 53 0.35 28.79 -1.73
CA VAL A 53 1.27 29.70 -2.42
C VAL A 53 0.39 30.86 -2.83
N ILE A 54 0.48 31.93 -2.02
CA ILE A 54 -0.12 33.25 -2.30
C ILE A 54 0.28 33.70 -3.70
#